data_AF-A0A2H0QIL2-F1
#
_entry.id   AF-A0A2H0QIL2-F1
#
_cell.length_a   1.000
_cell.length_b   1.000
_cell.length_c   1.000
_cell.angle_alpha   90.00
_cell.angle_beta   90.00
_cell.angle_gamma   90.00
#
_symmetry.space_group_name_H-M   'P 1'
#
loop_
_entity.id
_entity.type
_entity.pdbx_description
1 polymer ?
#
loop_
_entity_poly.entity_id
_entity_poly.type
_entity_poly.pdbx_seq_one_letter_code
_entity_poly.pdbx_strand_id
1 'polypeptide(L)'
;MGIAPKASELTEEIVQIYYARAFSWRGIFGIHPWIAWKEKSDDQYTVAQVTAWNVRQQGTAVRVEKDLPDRRWYDSPPKMLYEARGEKAHKIIIQLKNLIKTYPFKDRYTVWPGPNSNTFVAYMIRNIDELDIELPASAIGKDYLGATSFLSNTASNTGFTLSAFGLLGFTLGAVEGVEVNLFGLHFGVDFWTPALKLPLIGRLGFSDKSL
;
A
#
# COMPACT_ATOMS: atom_id res chain seq x y z
N MET A 1 -1.70 -16.24 -9.53
CA MET A 1 -3.15 -16.54 -9.39
C MET A 1 -3.93 -16.32 -10.68
N GLY A 2 -3.29 -15.85 -11.76
CA GLY A 2 -3.96 -15.53 -13.03
C GLY A 2 -4.67 -14.18 -13.01
N ILE A 3 -4.36 -13.33 -12.04
CA ILE A 3 -4.87 -11.95 -11.93
C ILE A 3 -4.00 -11.03 -12.80
N ALA A 4 -2.69 -11.17 -12.69
CA ALA A 4 -1.76 -10.43 -13.54
C ALA A 4 -1.68 -11.09 -14.93
N PRO A 5 -1.59 -10.30 -16.02
CA PRO A 5 -1.23 -10.83 -17.33
C PRO A 5 0.16 -11.48 -17.28
N LYS A 6 0.44 -12.41 -18.21
CA LYS A 6 1.79 -13.01 -18.25
C LYS A 6 2.80 -11.95 -18.70
N ALA A 7 3.95 -11.92 -18.04
CA ALA A 7 5.03 -10.99 -18.40
C ALA A 7 5.45 -11.15 -19.87
N SER A 8 5.54 -12.39 -20.36
CA SER A 8 5.89 -12.68 -21.76
C SER A 8 4.88 -12.16 -22.79
N GLU A 9 3.65 -11.85 -22.39
CA GLU A 9 2.57 -11.38 -23.26
C GLU A 9 2.45 -9.84 -23.26
N LEU A 10 3.23 -9.15 -22.43
CA LEU A 10 3.18 -7.69 -22.26
C LEU A 10 4.32 -6.98 -22.97
N THR A 11 3.97 -6.11 -23.92
CA THR A 11 4.90 -5.21 -24.62
C THR A 11 4.99 -3.82 -23.97
N GLU A 12 4.04 -3.48 -23.10
CA GLU A 12 3.99 -2.22 -22.36
C GLU A 12 4.49 -2.37 -20.92
N GLU A 13 4.74 -1.23 -20.27
CA GLU A 13 5.04 -1.21 -18.84
C GLU A 13 3.76 -1.35 -18.04
N ILE A 14 3.87 -1.96 -16.86
CA ILE A 14 2.75 -2.16 -15.97
C ILE A 14 3.20 -2.00 -14.53
N VAL A 15 2.36 -1.35 -13.72
CA VAL A 15 2.48 -1.30 -12.26
C VAL A 15 1.19 -1.81 -11.67
N GLN A 16 1.29 -2.67 -10.67
CA GLN A 16 0.17 -3.20 -9.93
C GLN A 16 0.43 -3.10 -8.44
N ILE A 17 -0.60 -2.80 -7.66
CA ILE A 17 -0.56 -2.81 -6.20
C ILE A 17 -1.52 -3.88 -5.74
N TYR A 18 -1.04 -4.75 -4.85
CA TYR A 18 -1.79 -5.86 -4.31
C TYR A 18 -1.83 -5.79 -2.80
N TYR A 19 -2.82 -6.46 -2.23
CA TYR A 19 -2.83 -6.79 -0.82
C TYR A 19 -3.50 -8.14 -0.57
N ALA A 20 -3.17 -8.74 0.56
CA ALA A 20 -3.82 -9.94 1.05
C ALA A 20 -4.00 -9.86 2.58
N ARG A 21 -4.86 -10.70 3.15
CA ARG A 21 -4.97 -10.81 4.61
C ARG A 21 -3.62 -11.21 5.20
N ALA A 22 -3.24 -10.58 6.31
CA ALA A 22 -1.98 -10.87 6.98
C ALA A 22 -1.94 -12.33 7.50
N PHE A 23 -0.72 -12.84 7.73
CA PHE A 23 -0.53 -14.23 8.13
C PHE A 23 -1.11 -14.53 9.52
N SER A 24 -1.74 -15.70 9.66
CA SER A 24 -2.31 -16.22 10.92
C SER A 24 -3.40 -15.30 11.50
N TRP A 25 -3.58 -15.30 12.83
CA TRP A 25 -4.59 -14.50 13.54
C TRP A 25 -4.53 -13.00 13.20
N ARG A 26 -3.36 -12.51 12.77
CA ARG A 26 -3.19 -11.11 12.35
C ARG A 26 -4.05 -10.76 11.15
N GLY A 27 -4.41 -11.72 10.30
CA GLY A 27 -5.30 -11.51 9.16
C GLY A 27 -6.71 -11.07 9.55
N ILE A 28 -7.14 -11.33 10.79
CA ILE A 28 -8.39 -10.79 11.32
C ILE A 28 -8.34 -9.26 11.28
N PHE A 29 -7.21 -8.69 11.67
CA PHE A 29 -7.02 -7.26 11.87
C PHE A 29 -6.42 -6.55 10.65
N GLY A 30 -5.42 -7.17 10.03
CA GLY A 30 -4.51 -6.51 9.10
C GLY A 30 -4.45 -7.15 7.73
N ILE A 31 -4.00 -6.35 6.76
CA ILE A 31 -3.52 -6.81 5.46
C ILE A 31 -1.99 -6.67 5.34
N HIS A 32 -1.44 -7.32 4.33
CA HIS A 32 -0.07 -7.12 3.86
C HIS A 32 -0.13 -6.66 2.39
N PRO A 33 0.26 -5.42 2.07
CA PRO A 33 0.32 -4.92 0.71
C PRO A 33 1.74 -5.00 0.12
N TRP A 34 1.81 -5.03 -1.21
CA TRP A 34 3.05 -4.96 -1.98
C TRP A 34 2.81 -4.31 -3.34
N ILE A 35 3.90 -3.85 -3.96
CA ILE A 35 3.89 -3.22 -5.28
C ILE A 35 4.65 -4.12 -6.24
N ALA A 36 4.11 -4.35 -7.42
CA ALA A 36 4.76 -5.09 -8.48
C ALA A 36 4.83 -4.25 -9.75
N TRP A 37 5.90 -4.37 -10.52
CA TRP A 37 6.03 -3.71 -11.81
C TRP A 37 6.81 -4.54 -12.81
N LYS A 38 6.65 -4.21 -14.09
CA LYS A 38 7.41 -4.77 -15.21
C LYS A 38 7.70 -3.64 -16.20
N GLU A 39 8.96 -3.48 -16.57
CA GLU A 39 9.39 -2.58 -17.64
C GLU A 39 9.22 -3.22 -19.02
N LYS A 40 9.30 -2.44 -20.11
CA LYS A 40 9.08 -2.98 -21.47
C LYS A 40 10.08 -4.09 -21.81
N SER A 41 11.33 -3.92 -21.39
CA SER A 41 12.44 -4.85 -21.65
C SER A 41 12.52 -6.02 -20.66
N ASP A 42 11.73 -5.99 -19.59
CA ASP A 42 11.74 -7.08 -18.60
C ASP A 42 10.93 -8.28 -19.10
N ASP A 43 11.43 -9.48 -18.83
CA ASP A 43 10.74 -10.75 -19.04
C ASP A 43 10.00 -11.25 -17.77
N GLN A 44 10.24 -10.59 -16.64
CA GLN A 44 9.69 -10.93 -15.32
C GLN A 44 9.29 -9.69 -14.53
N TYR A 45 8.24 -9.83 -13.72
CA TYR A 45 7.84 -8.82 -12.74
C TYR A 45 8.89 -8.67 -11.65
N THR A 46 9.03 -7.44 -11.17
CA THR A 46 9.76 -7.10 -9.96
C THR A 46 8.75 -6.76 -8.87
N VAL A 47 8.93 -7.29 -7.66
CA VAL A 47 8.06 -7.05 -6.51
C VAL A 47 8.84 -6.34 -5.42
N ALA A 48 8.29 -5.24 -4.90
CA ALA A 48 8.77 -4.56 -3.72
C ALA A 48 7.77 -4.73 -2.56
N GLN A 49 8.29 -5.17 -1.42
CA GLN A 49 7.52 -5.38 -0.20
C GLN A 49 8.37 -5.19 1.05
N VAL A 50 7.73 -4.92 2.18
CA VAL A 50 8.39 -4.79 3.48
C VAL A 50 8.02 -5.96 4.39
N THR A 51 9.01 -6.66 4.94
CA THR A 51 8.76 -7.80 5.86
C THR A 51 9.71 -7.77 7.06
N ALA A 52 9.25 -8.29 8.21
CA ALA A 52 10.04 -8.36 9.43
C ALA A 52 11.35 -9.15 9.27
N TRP A 53 11.30 -10.23 8.47
CA TRP A 53 12.42 -11.17 8.30
C TRP A 53 13.59 -10.55 7.54
N ASN A 54 13.32 -9.61 6.63
CA ASN A 54 14.34 -9.03 5.78
C ASN A 54 15.33 -8.16 6.55
N VAL A 55 14.86 -7.44 7.59
CA VAL A 55 15.72 -6.59 8.43
C VAL A 55 16.86 -7.42 9.05
N ARG A 56 16.52 -8.59 9.61
CA ARG A 56 17.49 -9.47 10.28
C ARG A 56 18.50 -10.08 9.30
N GLN A 57 18.10 -10.33 8.06
CA GLN A 57 18.94 -11.02 7.07
C GLN A 57 19.79 -10.07 6.22
N GLN A 58 19.28 -8.88 5.92
CA GLN A 58 19.86 -7.99 4.90
C GLN A 58 20.10 -6.56 5.40
N GLY A 59 19.75 -6.24 6.66
CA GLY A 59 19.85 -4.88 7.20
C GLY A 59 18.84 -3.88 6.61
N THR A 60 17.91 -4.35 5.78
CA THR A 60 16.81 -3.56 5.21
C THR A 60 15.48 -4.30 5.34
N ALA A 61 14.42 -3.60 5.72
CA ALA A 61 13.05 -4.09 5.76
C ALA A 61 12.46 -4.26 4.35
N VAL A 62 12.96 -3.48 3.39
CA VAL A 62 12.48 -3.48 2.00
C VAL A 62 13.19 -4.57 1.22
N ARG A 63 12.39 -5.49 0.65
CA ARG A 63 12.83 -6.54 -0.27
C ARG A 63 12.35 -6.19 -1.67
N VAL A 64 13.27 -6.18 -2.63
CA VAL A 64 13.01 -5.97 -4.06
C VAL A 64 13.61 -7.12 -4.83
N GLU A 65 12.79 -7.87 -5.55
CA GLU A 65 13.24 -9.07 -6.27
C GLU A 65 12.34 -9.40 -7.45
N LYS A 66 12.81 -10.28 -8.35
CA LYS A 66 11.96 -10.87 -9.38
C LYS A 66 11.08 -11.93 -8.75
N ASP A 67 9.76 -11.79 -8.90
CA ASP A 67 8.76 -12.66 -8.27
C ASP A 67 7.41 -12.56 -9.00
N LEU A 68 6.49 -13.48 -8.70
CA LEU A 68 5.13 -13.46 -9.20
C LEU A 68 4.32 -12.34 -8.52
N PRO A 69 3.72 -11.40 -9.28
CA PRO A 69 3.03 -10.24 -8.72
C PRO A 69 1.78 -10.62 -7.92
N ASP A 70 1.09 -11.68 -8.35
CA ASP A 70 -0.20 -12.12 -7.83
C ASP A 70 -0.10 -13.47 -7.11
N ARG A 71 1.03 -13.73 -6.46
CA ARG A 71 1.18 -14.90 -5.59
C ARG A 71 0.33 -14.76 -4.34
N ARG A 72 0.02 -15.90 -3.72
CA ARG A 72 -0.59 -15.89 -2.39
C ARG A 72 0.37 -15.28 -1.36
N TRP A 73 -0.22 -14.62 -0.38
CA TRP A 73 0.48 -14.26 0.84
C TRP A 73 0.22 -15.34 1.89
N TYR A 74 1.16 -16.29 2.01
CA TYR A 74 0.91 -17.57 2.68
C TYR A 74 -0.34 -18.24 2.10
N ASP A 75 -1.36 -18.49 2.91
CA ASP A 75 -2.61 -19.11 2.46
C ASP A 75 -3.63 -18.11 1.89
N SER A 76 -3.37 -16.80 2.03
CA SER A 76 -4.32 -15.76 1.66
C SER A 76 -4.22 -15.40 0.17
N PRO A 77 -5.34 -15.42 -0.58
CA PRO A 77 -5.35 -14.98 -1.96
C PRO A 77 -5.12 -13.46 -2.05
N PRO A 78 -4.34 -12.98 -3.03
CA PRO A 78 -4.15 -11.56 -3.26
C PRO A 78 -5.41 -10.94 -3.87
N LYS A 79 -5.61 -9.66 -3.56
CA LYS A 79 -6.55 -8.76 -4.22
C LYS A 79 -5.76 -7.66 -4.89
N MET A 80 -6.09 -7.37 -6.13
CA MET A 80 -5.55 -6.20 -6.82
C MET A 80 -6.24 -4.95 -6.28
N LEU A 81 -5.45 -3.97 -5.88
CA LEU A 81 -5.90 -2.64 -5.48
C LEU A 81 -5.88 -1.68 -6.67
N TYR A 82 -4.83 -1.77 -7.49
CA TYR A 82 -4.57 -0.81 -8.54
C TYR A 82 -3.77 -1.43 -9.68
N GLU A 83 -4.00 -0.95 -10.90
CA GLU A 83 -3.22 -1.25 -12.09
C GLU A 83 -3.06 0.03 -12.93
N ALA A 84 -1.83 0.30 -13.36
CA ALA A 84 -1.51 1.28 -14.38
C ALA A 84 -0.69 0.61 -15.48
N ARG A 85 -0.86 1.09 -16.72
CA ARG A 85 -0.11 0.59 -17.88
C ARG A 85 0.46 1.73 -18.72
N GLY A 86 1.39 1.39 -19.61
CA GLY A 86 1.96 2.31 -20.59
C GLY A 86 2.65 3.51 -19.92
N GLU A 87 2.35 4.72 -20.39
CA GLU A 87 2.99 5.94 -19.92
C GLU A 87 2.75 6.24 -18.44
N LYS A 88 1.55 5.95 -17.90
CA LYS A 88 1.25 6.14 -16.47
C LYS A 88 2.12 5.20 -15.62
N ALA A 89 2.26 3.93 -16.04
CA ALA A 89 3.14 2.98 -15.38
C ALA A 89 4.61 3.43 -15.41
N HIS A 90 5.07 3.98 -16.53
CA HIS A 90 6.44 4.46 -16.69
C HIS A 90 6.82 5.52 -15.67
N LYS A 91 5.97 6.54 -15.51
CA LYS A 91 6.18 7.61 -14.53
C LYS A 91 6.19 7.10 -13.10
N ILE A 92 5.29 6.15 -12.79
CA ILE A 92 5.25 5.49 -11.48
C ILE A 92 6.55 4.72 -11.22
N ILE A 93 7.03 3.92 -12.17
CA ILE A 93 8.23 3.09 -12.01
C ILE A 93 9.47 3.95 -11.70
N ILE A 94 9.64 5.07 -12.41
CA ILE A 94 10.77 5.99 -12.19
C ILE A 94 10.78 6.51 -10.75
N GLN A 95 9.65 7.05 -10.29
CA GLN A 95 9.52 7.62 -8.94
C GLN A 95 9.62 6.53 -7.87
N LEU A 96 8.96 5.39 -8.07
CA LEU A 96 8.99 4.24 -7.18
C LEU A 96 10.41 3.74 -6.92
N LYS A 97 11.22 3.55 -7.96
CA LYS A 97 12.62 3.11 -7.83
C LYS A 97 13.46 4.09 -7.01
N ASN A 98 13.19 5.39 -7.11
CA ASN A 98 13.89 6.40 -6.31
C ASN A 98 13.44 6.37 -4.84
N LEU A 99 12.13 6.39 -4.60
CA LEU A 99 11.53 6.39 -3.26
C LEU A 99 11.87 5.14 -2.46
N ILE A 100 12.00 3.97 -3.10
CA ILE A 100 12.46 2.75 -2.45
C ILE A 100 13.86 2.94 -1.85
N LYS A 101 14.78 3.59 -2.56
CA LYS A 101 16.16 3.80 -2.09
C LYS A 101 16.24 4.77 -0.91
N THR A 102 15.37 5.78 -0.92
CA THR A 102 15.30 6.85 0.08
C THR A 102 14.25 6.62 1.16
N TYR A 103 13.60 5.46 1.17
CA TYR A 103 12.53 5.14 2.13
C TYR A 103 13.02 5.34 3.58
N PRO A 104 12.39 6.24 4.36
CA PRO A 104 12.93 6.68 5.66
C PRO A 104 12.93 5.59 6.74
N PHE A 105 12.13 4.54 6.55
CA PHE A 105 12.00 3.45 7.53
C PHE A 105 12.63 2.13 7.04
N LYS A 106 13.54 2.20 6.06
CA LYS A 106 14.14 1.00 5.47
C LYS A 106 14.91 0.13 6.47
N ASP A 107 15.33 0.65 7.60
CA ASP A 107 16.18 -0.04 8.59
C ASP A 107 15.39 -0.73 9.72
N ARG A 108 14.07 -0.57 9.78
CA ARG A 108 13.26 -1.01 10.91
C ARG A 108 11.90 -1.55 10.47
N TYR A 109 11.34 -2.43 11.29
CA TYR A 109 10.01 -2.97 11.09
C TYR A 109 9.34 -3.18 12.44
N THR A 110 8.12 -2.64 12.58
CA THR A 110 7.28 -2.83 13.76
C THR A 110 5.87 -3.15 13.28
N VAL A 111 5.35 -4.32 13.67
CA VAL A 111 4.02 -4.79 13.24
C VAL A 111 2.92 -3.75 13.54
N TRP A 112 2.94 -3.18 14.75
CA TRP A 112 2.00 -2.17 15.22
C TRP A 112 2.69 -1.24 16.22
N PRO A 113 2.52 0.09 16.12
CA PRO A 113 1.69 0.80 15.14
C PRO A 113 2.36 1.01 13.76
N GLY A 114 3.65 0.74 13.65
CA GLY A 114 4.44 0.95 12.44
C GLY A 114 5.88 1.34 12.79
N PRO A 115 6.78 1.43 11.80
CA PRO A 115 6.52 1.29 10.36
C PRO A 115 6.45 -0.19 9.93
N ASN A 116 5.54 -0.53 9.02
CA ASN A 116 5.34 -1.87 8.46
C ASN A 116 5.07 -1.82 6.94
N SER A 117 4.57 -2.91 6.34
CA SER A 117 4.25 -2.94 4.89
C SER A 117 3.13 -1.98 4.49
N ASN A 118 2.14 -1.73 5.36
CA ASN A 118 1.10 -0.73 5.11
C ASN A 118 1.72 0.68 5.10
N THR A 119 2.61 0.97 6.05
CA THR A 119 3.37 2.24 6.07
C THR A 119 4.18 2.45 4.80
N PHE A 120 4.84 1.39 4.31
CA PHE A 120 5.64 1.44 3.10
C PHE A 120 4.81 1.76 1.86
N VAL A 121 3.73 1.01 1.63
CA VAL A 121 2.89 1.24 0.45
C VAL A 121 2.15 2.58 0.54
N ALA A 122 1.64 2.96 1.73
CA ALA A 122 1.05 4.29 1.92
C ALA A 122 2.05 5.43 1.67
N TYR A 123 3.32 5.25 2.03
CA TYR A 123 4.37 6.21 1.71
C TYR A 123 4.62 6.30 0.20
N MET A 124 4.63 5.18 -0.51
CA MET A 124 4.79 5.19 -1.97
C MET A 124 3.63 5.89 -2.67
N ILE A 125 2.39 5.58 -2.30
CA ILE A 125 1.20 6.23 -2.86
C ILE A 125 1.26 7.75 -2.63
N ARG A 126 1.54 8.19 -1.39
CA ARG A 126 1.60 9.61 -1.03
C ARG A 126 2.63 10.43 -1.80
N ASN A 127 3.71 9.81 -2.26
CA ASN A 127 4.84 10.51 -2.87
C ASN A 127 4.96 10.25 -4.38
N ILE A 128 3.96 9.61 -5.00
CA ILE A 128 3.90 9.38 -6.46
C ILE A 128 2.59 9.98 -6.96
N ASP A 129 2.69 11.05 -7.75
CA ASP A 129 1.52 11.84 -8.17
C ASP A 129 0.50 11.04 -8.98
N GLU A 130 0.94 10.01 -9.72
CA GLU A 130 0.06 9.13 -10.49
C GLU A 130 -0.68 8.07 -9.64
N LEU A 131 -0.44 8.01 -8.33
CA LEU A 131 -1.10 7.09 -7.39
C LEU A 131 -2.12 7.83 -6.51
N ASP A 132 -3.28 8.10 -7.09
CA ASP A 132 -4.43 8.77 -6.49
C ASP A 132 -5.41 7.77 -5.87
N ILE A 133 -4.90 6.85 -5.06
CA ILE A 133 -5.66 5.75 -4.45
C ILE A 133 -5.45 5.72 -2.93
N GLU A 134 -6.27 4.93 -2.23
CA GLU A 134 -6.07 4.65 -0.81
C GLU A 134 -5.79 3.17 -0.52
N LEU A 135 -5.17 2.90 0.63
CA LEU A 135 -5.16 1.56 1.20
C LEU A 135 -6.45 1.31 1.98
N PRO A 136 -6.98 0.06 2.00
CA PRO A 136 -8.22 -0.24 2.70
C PRO A 136 -8.12 0.02 4.21
N ALA A 137 -9.25 0.26 4.87
CA ALA A 137 -9.33 0.49 6.33
C ALA A 137 -8.69 -0.62 7.20
N SER A 138 -8.53 -1.84 6.66
CA SER A 138 -7.80 -2.94 7.31
C SER A 138 -6.26 -2.83 7.22
N ALA A 139 -5.72 -1.78 6.60
CA ALA A 139 -4.29 -1.56 6.43
C ALA A 139 -3.65 -0.91 7.67
N ILE A 140 -3.69 -1.62 8.79
CA ILE A 140 -3.20 -1.13 10.09
C ILE A 140 -1.73 -0.65 9.98
N GLY A 141 -1.50 0.62 10.31
CA GLY A 141 -0.20 1.29 10.20
C GLY A 141 0.00 2.11 8.92
N LYS A 142 -1.01 2.22 8.04
CA LYS A 142 -0.98 3.11 6.85
C LYS A 142 -0.74 4.58 7.19
N ASP A 143 -1.19 5.00 8.38
CA ASP A 143 -1.10 6.38 8.86
C ASP A 143 0.07 6.59 9.85
N TYR A 144 1.05 5.68 9.92
CA TYR A 144 2.27 5.90 10.69
C TYR A 144 3.19 6.89 9.94
N LEU A 145 3.39 8.09 10.50
CA LEU A 145 4.18 9.17 9.88
C LEU A 145 5.62 9.29 10.41
N GLY A 146 5.99 8.46 11.39
CA GLY A 146 7.26 8.56 12.12
C GLY A 146 7.08 9.10 13.54
N ALA A 147 8.20 9.34 14.23
CA ALA A 147 8.20 9.77 15.63
C ALA A 147 8.03 11.29 15.81
N THR A 148 8.27 12.08 14.76
CA THR A 148 8.33 13.54 14.82
C THR A 148 7.34 14.24 13.90
N SER A 149 6.62 13.49 13.05
CA SER A 149 5.61 14.04 12.16
C SER A 149 4.22 13.59 12.59
N PHE A 150 3.31 14.55 12.65
CA PHE A 150 1.92 14.36 13.07
C PHE A 150 0.91 14.83 12.02
N LEU A 151 1.37 15.48 10.95
CA LEU A 151 0.56 16.00 9.87
C LEU A 151 1.21 15.61 8.55
N SER A 152 0.41 15.12 7.62
CA SER A 152 0.84 14.84 6.25
C SER A 152 -0.34 14.98 5.29
N ASN A 153 -0.08 14.97 3.99
CA ASN A 153 -1.14 14.76 3.02
C ASN A 153 -1.71 13.33 3.17
N THR A 154 -2.95 13.12 2.71
CA THR A 154 -3.49 11.76 2.60
C THR A 154 -2.68 10.91 1.62
N ALA A 155 -2.90 9.59 1.64
CA ALA A 155 -2.15 8.69 0.75
C ALA A 155 -2.40 9.05 -0.71
N SER A 156 -3.65 9.34 -1.10
CA SER A 156 -4.00 9.82 -2.44
C SER A 156 -3.57 11.25 -2.76
N ASN A 157 -2.95 11.96 -1.81
CA ASN A 157 -2.56 13.36 -1.92
C ASN A 157 -3.74 14.35 -2.17
N THR A 158 -4.97 13.96 -1.77
CA THR A 158 -6.19 14.74 -2.03
C THR A 158 -6.77 15.43 -0.78
N GLY A 159 -6.00 15.45 0.31
CA GLY A 159 -6.36 16.12 1.54
C GLY A 159 -5.26 15.98 2.60
N PHE A 160 -5.65 15.97 3.87
CA PHE A 160 -4.70 15.87 4.99
C PHE A 160 -5.02 14.75 5.97
N THR A 161 -3.99 14.30 6.68
CA THR A 161 -4.06 13.33 7.77
C THR A 161 -3.29 13.85 8.96
N LEU A 162 -3.98 13.95 10.09
CA LEU A 162 -3.40 14.12 11.41
C LEU A 162 -3.24 12.73 12.05
N SER A 163 -2.05 12.37 12.48
CA SER A 163 -1.79 11.05 13.05
C SER A 163 -0.72 11.08 14.14
N ALA A 164 -1.12 10.73 15.36
CA ALA A 164 -0.23 10.47 16.48
C ALA A 164 0.28 9.03 16.42
N PHE A 165 1.49 8.87 15.88
CA PHE A 165 2.22 7.58 15.81
C PHE A 165 1.46 6.46 15.10
N GLY A 166 0.47 6.76 14.26
CA GLY A 166 -0.42 5.76 13.66
C GLY A 166 -1.45 5.15 14.63
N LEU A 167 -1.56 5.67 15.86
CA LEU A 167 -2.46 5.18 16.91
C LEU A 167 -3.73 6.01 17.04
N LEU A 168 -3.65 7.33 16.91
CA LEU A 168 -4.81 8.21 16.99
C LEU A 168 -4.73 9.18 15.83
N GLY A 169 -5.78 9.27 15.03
CA GLY A 169 -5.73 10.13 13.85
C GLY A 169 -7.08 10.54 13.30
N PHE A 170 -7.03 11.57 12.48
CA PHE A 170 -8.13 12.10 11.71
C PHE A 170 -7.64 12.34 10.28
N THR A 171 -8.40 11.86 9.31
CA THR A 171 -8.10 11.98 7.89
C THR A 171 -9.30 12.60 7.18
N LEU A 172 -9.01 13.60 6.34
CA LEU A 172 -9.97 14.20 5.43
C LEU A 172 -9.33 14.29 4.05
N GLY A 173 -9.91 13.61 3.05
CA GLY A 173 -9.45 13.63 1.66
C GLY A 173 -10.59 13.35 0.68
N ALA A 174 -10.40 13.64 -0.61
CA ALA A 174 -11.41 13.37 -1.62
C ALA A 174 -11.58 11.86 -1.85
N VAL A 175 -10.48 11.11 -1.89
CA VAL A 175 -10.47 9.64 -2.03
C VAL A 175 -10.72 8.97 -0.67
N GLU A 176 -10.08 9.47 0.40
CA GLU A 176 -10.21 8.86 1.72
C GLU A 176 -11.56 9.18 2.40
N GLY A 177 -12.26 10.23 1.98
CA GLY A 177 -13.44 10.73 2.68
C GLY A 177 -13.08 11.25 4.07
N VAL A 178 -13.92 10.94 5.07
CA VAL A 178 -13.66 11.27 6.49
C VAL A 178 -13.32 9.98 7.23
N GLU A 179 -12.13 9.89 7.81
CA GLU A 179 -11.72 8.77 8.66
C GLU A 179 -11.24 9.21 10.04
N VAL A 180 -11.51 8.37 11.04
CA VAL A 180 -10.92 8.42 12.37
C VAL A 180 -10.16 7.11 12.60
N ASN A 181 -8.92 7.25 13.05
CA ASN A 181 -8.07 6.14 13.44
C ASN A 181 -8.01 6.05 14.98
N LEU A 182 -8.42 4.91 15.54
CA LEU A 182 -8.30 4.60 16.97
C LEU A 182 -7.51 3.30 17.16
N PHE A 183 -6.36 3.39 17.81
CA PHE A 183 -5.40 2.30 18.01
C PHE A 183 -4.97 1.57 16.72
N GLY A 184 -4.95 2.27 15.58
CA GLY A 184 -4.68 1.68 14.26
C GLY A 184 -5.90 1.12 13.53
N LEU A 185 -7.10 1.20 14.14
CA LEU A 185 -8.36 0.79 13.54
C LEU A 185 -9.02 2.00 12.88
N HIS A 186 -9.27 1.89 11.57
CA HIS A 186 -9.82 2.97 10.76
C HIS A 186 -11.34 2.84 10.64
N PHE A 187 -12.05 3.90 10.99
CA PHE A 187 -13.48 4.06 10.82
C PHE A 187 -13.71 5.26 9.91
N GLY A 188 -14.52 5.13 8.87
CA GLY A 188 -14.72 6.24 7.96
C GLY A 188 -15.93 6.15 7.06
N VAL A 189 -16.17 7.24 6.36
CA VAL A 189 -17.20 7.39 5.35
C VAL A 189 -16.56 7.97 4.11
N ASP A 190 -16.66 7.25 3.01
CA ASP A 190 -16.31 7.74 1.68
C ASP A 190 -17.52 8.41 1.04
N PHE A 191 -17.32 9.59 0.47
CA PHE A 191 -18.34 10.35 -0.25
C PHE A 191 -18.14 10.32 -1.77
N TRP A 192 -16.92 10.07 -2.26
CA TRP A 192 -16.59 9.99 -3.69
C TRP A 192 -17.13 8.70 -4.30
N THR A 193 -16.79 7.58 -3.67
CA THR A 193 -17.45 6.30 -3.92
C THR A 193 -18.20 5.95 -2.64
N PRO A 194 -19.52 6.11 -2.55
CA PRO A 194 -20.19 6.03 -1.25
C PRO A 194 -20.00 4.68 -0.54
N ALA A 195 -19.37 4.68 0.63
CA ALA A 195 -19.18 3.48 1.44
C ALA A 195 -18.88 3.79 2.90
N LEU A 196 -19.24 2.85 3.77
CA LEU A 196 -18.72 2.78 5.13
C LEU A 196 -17.40 2.02 5.14
N LYS A 197 -16.41 2.59 5.82
CA LYS A 197 -15.10 2.00 6.05
C LYS A 197 -15.04 1.55 7.50
N LEU A 198 -14.95 0.25 7.70
CA LEU A 198 -14.94 -0.37 9.02
C LEU A 198 -13.66 -1.17 9.20
N PRO A 199 -13.09 -1.17 10.41
CA PRO A 199 -11.97 -2.06 10.68
C PRO A 199 -12.44 -3.51 10.53
N LEU A 200 -11.50 -4.39 10.20
CA LEU A 200 -11.71 -5.83 9.99
C LEU A 200 -12.57 -6.19 8.77
N ILE A 201 -13.71 -5.53 8.56
CA ILE A 201 -14.65 -5.77 7.46
C ILE A 201 -14.14 -5.12 6.17
N GLY A 202 -13.48 -3.97 6.29
CA GLY A 202 -13.05 -3.16 5.15
C GLY A 202 -14.17 -2.26 4.69
N ARG A 203 -14.53 -2.34 3.42
CA ARG A 203 -15.41 -1.40 2.75
C ARG A 203 -16.80 -2.00 2.51
N LEU A 204 -17.85 -1.31 2.95
CA LEU A 204 -19.26 -1.68 2.77
C LEU A 204 -19.97 -0.60 1.98
N GLY A 205 -20.30 -0.88 0.72
CA GLY A 205 -20.90 0.08 -0.20
C GLY A 205 -20.39 -0.14 -1.62
N PHE A 206 -20.20 0.94 -2.37
CA PHE A 206 -19.65 0.88 -3.73
C PHE A 206 -18.17 0.50 -3.72
N SER A 207 -17.72 -0.20 -4.77
CA SER A 207 -16.29 -0.45 -4.99
C SER A 207 -15.52 0.86 -5.13
N ASP A 208 -14.34 0.90 -4.52
CA ASP A 208 -13.43 2.04 -4.59
C ASP A 208 -12.90 2.27 -6.02
N LYS A 209 -12.58 3.52 -6.33
CA LYS A 209 -12.07 3.96 -7.64
C LYS A 209 -11.09 5.13 -7.45
N SER A 210 -10.05 5.17 -8.28
CA SER A 210 -9.20 6.36 -8.40
C SER A 210 -10.01 7.57 -8.84
N LEU A 211 -9.44 8.77 -8.69
CA LEU A 211 -9.99 9.99 -9.25
C LEU A 211 -9.83 10.02 -10.78
#